data_AF-A0A9D1TNP8-F1
#
_entry.id   AF-A0A9D1TNP8-F1
#
_cell.length_a   1.000
_cell.length_b   1.000
_cell.length_c   1.000
_cell.angle_alpha   90.00
_cell.angle_beta   90.00
_cell.angle_gamma   90.00
#
_symmetry.space_group_name_H-M   'P 1'
#
loop_
_entity.id
_entity.type
_entity.pdbx_description
1 polymer ?
#
loop_
_entity_poly.entity_id
_entity_poly.type
_entity_poly.pdbx_seq_one_letter_code
_entity_poly.pdbx_strand_id
1 'polypeptide(L)'
;MDLIPKSPGFPGTACRLGSTESLPDPHTNPASLTQQAGQAGTGDTLPLLQETCLVECLFAVRRPVRSLPPVHGARWSAWLRFACREAHLCAEDFIAGLFSLRHGTNPFLPGDIVTLRLMVEPAGLACLPALTRAMQTMQARGEFCGEHLEFLGFRDAVRRTLIPAGAMDKGAVPPLNCADLARECAALRVRTQWHIHFVSPLRLTLPAGQKAGIQTDRERFCSARWLAEAPDALSHLLGHVRRLSPWAGPPAEGLAVEAARLRWEDMRYNALHSKAIGGVSGLLTCSGRPSEEAALRLVLGQYLGAGKNGRLGLGFWRIPELDHVHCMPLIDPKSGDRARPDPLQDQDSLADA
;
A
#
# COMPACT_ATOMS: atom_id res chain seq x y z
N MET A 1 -41.58 25.78 -6.65
CA MET A 1 -40.75 25.97 -5.44
C MET A 1 -41.13 24.84 -4.50
N ASP A 2 -40.50 23.68 -4.67
CA ASP A 2 -40.86 22.48 -3.93
C ASP A 2 -39.80 22.21 -2.85
N LEU A 3 -40.31 22.13 -1.62
CA LEU A 3 -39.55 21.96 -0.39
C LEU A 3 -39.05 20.51 -0.29
N ILE A 4 -37.72 20.35 -0.29
CA ILE A 4 -37.06 19.08 0.04
C ILE A 4 -37.26 18.82 1.53
N PRO A 5 -37.79 17.66 1.95
CA PRO A 5 -37.95 17.36 3.37
C PRO A 5 -36.60 17.06 4.02
N LYS A 6 -36.34 17.72 5.15
CA LYS A 6 -35.20 17.45 6.03
C LYS A 6 -35.30 16.01 6.55
N SER A 7 -34.24 15.23 6.37
CA SER A 7 -34.11 13.91 6.97
C SER A 7 -34.10 14.00 8.51
N PRO A 8 -34.73 13.05 9.22
CA PRO A 8 -34.74 13.04 10.68
C PRO A 8 -33.36 12.75 11.24
N GLY A 9 -32.96 13.56 12.23
CA GLY A 9 -31.72 13.38 12.97
C GLY A 9 -31.73 12.05 13.73
N PHE A 10 -30.64 11.30 13.61
CA PHE A 10 -30.41 10.10 14.41
C PHE A 10 -30.08 10.50 15.87
N PRO A 11 -30.66 9.82 16.87
CA PRO A 11 -30.32 10.05 18.27
C PRO A 11 -28.89 9.57 18.54
N GLY A 12 -28.06 10.46 19.08
CA GLY A 12 -26.72 10.15 19.52
C GLY A 12 -26.74 9.12 20.65
N THR A 13 -26.28 7.91 20.38
CA THR A 13 -25.99 6.91 21.40
C THR A 13 -24.69 7.30 22.08
N ALA A 14 -24.79 7.92 23.26
CA ALA A 14 -23.67 8.18 24.13
C ALA A 14 -23.13 6.85 24.67
N CYS A 15 -22.03 6.38 24.10
CA CYS A 15 -21.22 5.34 24.71
C CYS A 15 -20.43 5.99 25.86
N ARG A 16 -20.88 5.80 27.10
CA ARG A 16 -20.08 6.08 28.30
C ARG A 16 -19.07 4.95 28.45
N LEU A 17 -17.80 5.25 28.28
CA LEU A 17 -16.69 4.50 28.88
C LEU A 17 -15.84 5.49 29.68
N GLY A 18 -15.52 5.08 30.90
CA GLY A 18 -14.78 5.85 31.88
C GLY A 18 -13.28 5.89 31.61
N SER A 19 -12.58 6.43 32.61
CA SER A 19 -11.15 6.72 32.72
C SER A 19 -10.62 7.84 31.81
N THR A 20 -10.45 8.99 32.45
CA THR A 20 -9.58 10.10 32.05
C THR A 20 -8.14 9.61 31.89
N GLU A 21 -7.73 9.32 30.67
CA GLU A 21 -6.32 9.36 30.28
C GLU A 21 -6.00 10.76 29.76
N SER A 22 -5.01 11.38 30.39
CA SER A 22 -4.43 12.66 30.05
C SER A 22 -3.95 12.70 28.59
N LEU A 23 -4.32 13.77 27.87
CA LEU A 23 -3.73 14.13 26.59
C LEU A 23 -2.19 14.21 26.71
N PRO A 24 -1.41 13.62 25.77
CA PRO A 24 0.04 13.78 25.78
C PRO A 24 0.43 15.20 25.41
N ASP A 25 1.36 15.74 26.20
CA ASP A 25 1.98 17.05 26.07
C ASP A 25 2.66 17.19 24.68
N PRO A 26 2.39 18.24 23.89
CA PRO A 26 2.97 18.46 22.56
C PRO A 26 4.50 18.70 22.56
N HIS A 27 5.16 18.62 23.72
CA HIS A 27 6.61 18.77 23.89
C HIS A 27 7.39 17.46 24.11
N THR A 28 6.79 16.29 23.83
CA THR A 28 7.52 15.03 24.00
C THR A 28 8.59 14.86 22.89
N ASN A 29 9.84 15.09 23.29
CA ASN A 29 11.03 14.99 22.46
C ASN A 29 11.24 13.55 21.96
N PRO A 30 11.38 13.28 20.65
CA PRO A 30 11.63 11.92 20.12
C PRO A 30 13.01 11.33 20.46
N ALA A 31 13.81 12.00 21.31
CA ALA A 31 15.16 11.58 21.69
C ALA A 31 15.24 10.48 22.76
N SER A 32 14.13 10.03 23.36
CA SER A 32 14.15 9.03 24.45
C SER A 32 14.07 7.57 23.98
N LEU A 33 13.99 7.31 22.68
CA LEU A 33 14.14 5.96 22.09
C LEU A 33 15.57 5.65 21.59
N THR A 34 16.55 6.54 21.85
CA THR A 34 17.90 6.45 21.26
C THR A 34 19.01 6.05 22.26
N GLN A 35 18.68 5.51 23.43
CA GLN A 35 19.69 5.10 24.44
C GLN A 35 19.82 3.57 24.65
N GLN A 36 19.57 2.76 23.62
CA GLN A 36 20.02 1.36 23.57
C GLN A 36 20.76 1.00 22.27
N ALA A 37 21.33 1.97 21.57
CA ALA A 37 22.26 1.73 20.45
C ALA A 37 23.71 1.87 20.94
N GLY A 38 24.12 0.95 21.80
CA GLY A 38 25.42 0.98 22.48
C GLY A 38 26.14 -0.36 22.45
N GLN A 39 26.29 -0.95 21.26
CA GLN A 39 27.34 -1.92 20.90
C GLN A 39 27.22 -2.23 19.39
N ALA A 40 27.92 -1.44 18.57
CA ALA A 40 28.05 -1.68 17.14
C ALA A 40 29.02 -2.85 16.90
N GLY A 41 28.49 -4.07 16.90
CA GLY A 41 29.14 -5.18 16.23
C GLY A 41 28.98 -5.00 14.72
N THR A 42 30.09 -5.06 13.98
CA THR A 42 30.16 -5.05 12.51
C THR A 42 29.62 -6.33 11.88
N GLY A 43 28.50 -6.84 12.37
CA GLY A 43 27.78 -7.95 11.77
C GLY A 43 26.76 -7.41 10.77
N ASP A 44 26.80 -7.91 9.54
CA ASP A 44 25.80 -7.72 8.49
C ASP A 44 24.39 -8.08 8.99
N THR A 45 23.80 -7.20 9.78
CA THR A 45 22.45 -7.39 10.30
C THR A 45 21.50 -6.82 9.28
N LEU A 46 20.90 -7.71 8.49
CA LEU A 46 19.81 -7.34 7.59
C LEU A 46 18.76 -6.52 8.35
N PRO A 47 18.10 -5.55 7.68
CA PRO A 47 17.09 -4.72 8.32
C PRO A 47 16.01 -5.59 8.97
N LEU A 48 15.63 -5.23 10.20
CA LEU A 48 14.58 -5.95 10.92
C LEU A 48 13.23 -5.62 10.26
N LEU A 49 12.68 -6.60 9.53
CA LEU A 49 11.35 -6.54 8.96
C LEU A 49 10.32 -6.88 10.04
N GLN A 50 9.42 -5.95 10.33
CA GLN A 50 8.27 -6.23 11.20
C GLN A 50 7.35 -7.23 10.51
N GLU A 51 6.88 -8.23 11.25
CA GLU A 51 5.97 -9.25 10.73
C GLU A 51 4.77 -8.59 10.04
N THR A 52 4.62 -8.89 8.75
CA THR A 52 3.59 -8.31 7.88
C THR A 52 3.19 -9.36 6.85
N CYS A 53 1.91 -9.67 6.77
CA CYS A 53 1.33 -10.54 5.76
C CYS A 53 0.81 -9.69 4.60
N LEU A 54 0.99 -10.17 3.37
CA LEU A 54 0.49 -9.50 2.17
C LEU A 54 -0.65 -10.31 1.57
N VAL A 55 -1.86 -9.79 1.68
CA VAL A 55 -3.08 -10.49 1.26
C VAL A 55 -3.76 -9.73 0.15
N GLU A 56 -4.16 -10.43 -0.91
CA GLU A 56 -4.98 -9.90 -1.98
C GLU A 56 -6.44 -10.32 -1.77
N CYS A 57 -7.34 -9.34 -1.64
CA CYS A 57 -8.78 -9.53 -1.72
C CYS A 57 -9.20 -9.44 -3.20
N LEU A 58 -9.81 -10.50 -3.72
CA LEU A 58 -10.24 -10.60 -5.10
C LEU A 58 -11.72 -10.25 -5.21
N PHE A 59 -12.06 -9.37 -6.17
CA PHE A 59 -13.44 -9.00 -6.44
C PHE A 59 -13.77 -9.13 -7.92
N ALA A 60 -14.88 -9.80 -8.25
CA ALA A 60 -15.48 -9.73 -9.58
C ALA A 60 -16.35 -8.49 -9.69
N VAL A 61 -16.25 -7.80 -10.81
CA VAL A 61 -17.11 -6.66 -11.12
C VAL A 61 -18.43 -7.20 -11.66
N ARG A 62 -19.53 -6.96 -10.94
CA ARG A 62 -20.91 -7.32 -11.33
C ARG A 62 -21.60 -6.23 -12.12
N ARG A 63 -21.33 -4.98 -11.77
CA ARG A 63 -21.86 -3.79 -12.45
C ARG A 63 -20.73 -2.83 -12.74
N PRO A 64 -20.79 -2.05 -13.85
CA PRO A 64 -19.72 -1.13 -14.18
C PRO A 64 -19.39 -0.17 -13.02
N VAL A 65 -18.10 0.08 -12.80
CA VAL A 65 -17.61 1.10 -11.87
C VAL A 65 -16.99 2.22 -12.70
N ARG A 66 -17.73 3.30 -12.92
CA ARG A 66 -17.38 4.34 -13.90
C ARG A 66 -16.67 5.52 -13.29
N SER A 67 -16.94 5.83 -12.02
CA SER A 67 -16.49 7.06 -11.40
C SER A 67 -15.05 6.99 -10.87
N LEU A 68 -14.15 6.24 -11.51
CA LEU A 68 -12.82 5.96 -10.94
C LEU A 68 -11.91 7.19 -10.98
N PRO A 69 -11.32 7.61 -9.84
CA PRO A 69 -10.30 8.65 -9.82
C PRO A 69 -8.98 8.10 -10.41
N PRO A 70 -7.98 8.94 -10.72
CA PRO A 70 -6.67 8.46 -11.18
C PRO A 70 -5.98 7.47 -10.21
N VAL A 71 -6.22 7.61 -8.90
CA VAL A 71 -5.69 6.72 -7.87
C VAL A 71 -6.80 6.25 -6.95
N HIS A 72 -7.01 4.93 -6.84
CA HIS A 72 -8.20 4.36 -6.21
C HIS A 72 -8.07 4.14 -4.70
N GLY A 73 -6.86 4.24 -4.14
CA GLY A 73 -6.61 3.89 -2.74
C GLY A 73 -7.46 4.67 -1.72
N ALA A 74 -7.82 5.92 -1.99
CA ALA A 74 -8.72 6.69 -1.13
C ALA A 74 -10.15 6.10 -1.07
N ARG A 75 -10.65 5.56 -2.19
CA ARG A 75 -11.96 4.91 -2.26
C ARG A 75 -11.95 3.55 -1.57
N TRP A 76 -10.90 2.76 -1.80
CA TRP A 76 -10.70 1.51 -1.08
C TRP A 76 -10.63 1.73 0.43
N SER A 77 -9.85 2.73 0.87
CA SER A 77 -9.76 3.13 2.28
C SER A 77 -11.12 3.60 2.83
N ALA A 78 -11.92 4.32 2.04
CA ALA A 78 -13.28 4.68 2.41
C ALA A 78 -14.13 3.44 2.71
N TRP A 79 -14.20 2.54 1.74
CA TRP A 79 -15.03 1.34 1.81
C TRP A 79 -14.62 0.44 2.97
N LEU A 80 -13.31 0.20 3.13
CA LEU A 80 -12.76 -0.56 4.25
C LEU A 80 -13.17 0.05 5.61
N ARG A 81 -13.06 1.37 5.79
CA ARG A 81 -13.46 2.01 7.06
C ARG A 81 -14.97 1.91 7.33
N PHE A 82 -15.81 1.95 6.30
CA PHE A 82 -17.25 1.71 6.48
C PHE A 82 -17.52 0.26 6.87
N ALA A 83 -16.89 -0.70 6.19
CA ALA A 83 -17.05 -2.12 6.50
C ALA A 83 -16.48 -2.50 7.88
N CYS A 84 -15.36 -1.91 8.31
CA CYS A 84 -14.84 -2.08 9.67
C CYS A 84 -15.85 -1.62 10.72
N ARG A 85 -16.49 -0.46 10.53
CA ARG A 85 -17.53 0.01 11.47
C ARG A 85 -18.72 -0.95 11.54
N GLU A 86 -19.17 -1.44 10.38
CA GLU A 86 -20.28 -2.40 10.30
C GLU A 86 -19.92 -3.73 10.98
N ALA A 87 -18.66 -4.17 10.87
CA ALA A 87 -18.17 -5.39 11.49
C ALA A 87 -17.70 -5.22 12.95
N HIS A 88 -17.85 -4.02 13.53
CA HIS A 88 -17.28 -3.67 14.85
C HIS A 88 -15.77 -3.93 14.97
N LEU A 89 -15.02 -3.67 13.89
CA LEU A 89 -13.58 -3.76 13.81
C LEU A 89 -12.94 -2.37 13.77
N CYS A 90 -11.71 -2.26 14.26
CA CYS A 90 -10.86 -1.08 14.12
C CYS A 90 -9.77 -1.37 13.08
N ALA A 91 -9.82 -0.70 11.92
CA ALA A 91 -8.87 -0.97 10.82
C ALA A 91 -7.42 -0.68 11.24
N GLU A 92 -7.25 0.29 12.13
CA GLU A 92 -5.98 0.76 12.65
C GLU A 92 -5.21 -0.34 13.37
N ASP A 93 -5.91 -1.32 13.94
CA ASP A 93 -5.37 -2.38 14.78
C ASP A 93 -4.71 -3.49 13.96
N PHE A 94 -5.05 -3.62 12.67
CA PHE A 94 -4.58 -4.76 11.88
C PHE A 94 -4.21 -4.47 10.43
N ILE A 95 -4.65 -3.35 9.84
CA ILE A 95 -4.28 -2.95 8.47
C ILE A 95 -3.19 -1.89 8.54
N ALA A 96 -1.96 -2.26 8.19
CA ALA A 96 -0.82 -1.34 8.12
C ALA A 96 -0.86 -0.46 6.86
N GLY A 97 -1.48 -0.95 5.78
CA GLY A 97 -1.74 -0.18 4.59
C GLY A 97 -2.40 -1.00 3.49
N LEU A 98 -2.63 -0.36 2.34
CA LEU A 98 -3.25 -1.00 1.19
C LEU A 98 -2.53 -0.61 -0.09
N PHE A 99 -2.70 -1.40 -1.13
CA PHE A 99 -2.24 -1.07 -2.47
C PHE A 99 -3.33 -1.43 -3.50
N SER A 100 -3.77 -0.43 -4.26
CA SER A 100 -4.67 -0.64 -5.39
C SER A 100 -3.83 -0.98 -6.62
N LEU A 101 -3.98 -2.20 -7.13
CA LEU A 101 -3.18 -2.69 -8.25
C LEU A 101 -3.50 -2.03 -9.59
N ARG A 102 -4.61 -1.28 -9.67
CA ARG A 102 -5.04 -0.54 -10.88
C ARG A 102 -5.04 0.96 -10.61
N HIS A 103 -4.63 1.71 -11.62
CA HIS A 103 -4.62 3.18 -11.66
C HIS A 103 -5.37 3.67 -12.90
N GLY A 104 -5.71 4.95 -12.93
CA GLY A 104 -6.41 5.60 -14.03
C GLY A 104 -7.93 5.65 -13.89
N THR A 105 -8.56 6.29 -14.86
CA THR A 105 -10.00 6.61 -14.85
C THR A 105 -10.83 5.66 -15.72
N ASN A 106 -10.20 4.64 -16.32
CA ASN A 106 -10.90 3.68 -17.16
C ASN A 106 -11.88 2.89 -16.31
N PRO A 107 -13.14 2.74 -16.74
CA PRO A 107 -14.16 2.05 -15.96
C PRO A 107 -13.78 0.59 -15.74
N PHE A 108 -14.22 0.04 -14.62
CA PHE A 108 -14.27 -1.42 -14.46
C PHE A 108 -15.55 -1.94 -15.11
N LEU A 109 -15.42 -2.99 -15.90
CA LEU A 109 -16.55 -3.58 -16.64
C LEU A 109 -16.98 -4.90 -15.99
N PRO A 110 -18.26 -5.31 -16.16
CA PRO A 110 -18.71 -6.61 -15.68
C PRO A 110 -17.82 -7.74 -16.18
N GLY A 111 -17.41 -8.63 -15.26
CA GLY A 111 -16.46 -9.71 -15.53
C GLY A 111 -14.99 -9.36 -15.27
N ASP A 112 -14.64 -8.07 -15.13
CA ASP A 112 -13.31 -7.68 -14.67
C ASP A 112 -13.04 -8.24 -13.26
N ILE A 113 -11.81 -8.72 -13.03
CA ILE A 113 -11.33 -9.03 -11.68
C ILE A 113 -10.50 -7.86 -11.17
N VAL A 114 -10.91 -7.27 -10.07
CA VAL A 114 -10.18 -6.21 -9.37
C VAL A 114 -9.60 -6.74 -8.08
N THR A 115 -8.40 -6.29 -7.75
CA THR A 115 -7.67 -6.76 -6.58
C THR A 115 -7.31 -5.61 -5.66
N LEU A 116 -7.64 -5.76 -4.38
CA LEU A 116 -7.19 -4.90 -3.30
C LEU A 116 -6.14 -5.66 -2.51
N ARG A 117 -4.91 -5.16 -2.48
CA ARG A 117 -3.89 -5.72 -1.59
C ARG A 117 -3.91 -5.01 -0.25
N LEU A 118 -3.79 -5.79 0.82
CA LEU A 118 -3.69 -5.33 2.19
C LEU A 118 -2.34 -5.76 2.78
N MET A 119 -1.72 -4.85 3.52
CA MET A 119 -0.63 -5.17 4.44
C MET A 119 -1.27 -5.39 5.81
N VAL A 120 -1.24 -6.62 6.30
CA VAL A 120 -2.00 -7.05 7.48
C VAL A 120 -1.02 -7.60 8.51
N GLU A 121 -1.22 -7.28 9.79
CA GLU A 121 -0.47 -7.94 10.86
C GLU A 121 -0.95 -9.39 11.00
N PRO A 122 -0.10 -10.37 11.36
CA PRO A 122 -0.50 -11.79 11.39
C PRO A 122 -1.77 -12.05 12.22
N ALA A 123 -1.89 -11.42 13.39
CA ALA A 123 -3.07 -11.51 14.24
C ALA A 123 -4.36 -10.97 13.57
N GLY A 124 -4.21 -10.04 12.63
CA GLY A 124 -5.27 -9.40 11.87
C GLY A 124 -5.91 -10.26 10.78
N LEU A 125 -5.27 -11.35 10.36
CA LEU A 125 -5.76 -12.18 9.26
C LEU A 125 -7.16 -12.76 9.56
N ALA A 126 -7.39 -13.18 10.80
CA ALA A 126 -8.68 -13.71 11.25
C ALA A 126 -9.83 -12.68 11.18
N CYS A 127 -9.54 -11.38 11.08
CA CYS A 127 -10.55 -10.33 10.93
C CYS A 127 -11.05 -10.18 9.49
N LEU A 128 -10.31 -10.67 8.50
CA LEU A 128 -10.61 -10.46 7.08
C LEU A 128 -11.94 -11.09 6.61
N PRO A 129 -12.36 -12.28 7.07
CA PRO A 129 -13.67 -12.83 6.72
C PRO A 129 -14.85 -11.96 7.19
N ALA A 130 -14.77 -11.44 8.42
CA ALA A 130 -15.80 -10.54 8.94
C ALA A 130 -15.83 -9.21 8.17
N LEU A 131 -14.65 -8.65 7.89
CA LEU A 131 -14.50 -7.42 7.10
C LEU A 131 -15.07 -7.57 5.69
N THR A 132 -14.70 -8.63 4.96
CA THR A 132 -15.16 -8.86 3.58
C THR A 132 -16.66 -9.14 3.52
N ARG A 133 -17.22 -9.88 4.48
CA ARG A 133 -18.67 -10.03 4.63
C ARG A 133 -19.36 -8.67 4.78
N ALA A 134 -18.87 -7.83 5.68
CA ALA A 134 -19.40 -6.48 5.88
C ALA A 134 -19.29 -5.61 4.61
N MET A 135 -18.19 -5.72 3.85
CA MET A 135 -18.06 -5.04 2.54
C MET A 135 -19.16 -5.45 1.55
N GLN A 136 -19.58 -6.72 1.58
CA GLN A 136 -20.62 -7.26 0.70
C GLN A 136 -22.04 -6.90 1.15
N THR A 137 -22.30 -6.81 2.47
CA THR A 137 -23.66 -6.67 3.01
C THR A 137 -24.02 -5.26 3.45
N MET A 138 -23.04 -4.37 3.65
CA MET A 138 -23.31 -2.98 4.07
C MET A 138 -24.16 -2.24 3.03
N GLN A 139 -24.95 -1.26 3.49
CA GLN A 139 -25.74 -0.41 2.60
C GLN A 139 -24.84 0.29 1.56
N ALA A 140 -25.26 0.24 0.29
CA ALA A 140 -24.52 0.81 -0.82
C ALA A 140 -24.28 2.33 -0.64
N ARG A 141 -23.03 2.76 -0.84
CA ARG A 141 -22.61 4.17 -0.81
C ARG A 141 -21.73 4.48 -2.01
N GLY A 142 -22.34 4.45 -3.20
CA GLY A 142 -21.66 4.58 -4.48
C GLY A 142 -21.24 3.22 -5.07
N GLU A 143 -20.36 3.24 -6.07
CA GLU A 143 -20.03 2.05 -6.88
C GLU A 143 -19.04 1.08 -6.20
N PHE A 144 -18.50 1.41 -5.02
CA PHE A 144 -17.66 0.51 -4.23
C PHE A 144 -18.52 -0.13 -3.13
N CYS A 145 -19.30 -1.14 -3.52
CA CYS A 145 -20.21 -1.88 -2.66
C CYS A 145 -20.50 -3.28 -3.23
N GLY A 146 -21.17 -4.14 -2.45
CA GLY A 146 -21.53 -5.51 -2.85
C GLY A 146 -22.41 -5.62 -4.10
N GLU A 147 -23.13 -4.56 -4.49
CA GLU A 147 -23.92 -4.55 -5.73
C GLU A 147 -23.06 -4.48 -7.00
N HIS A 148 -21.88 -3.85 -6.91
CA HIS A 148 -20.97 -3.67 -8.03
C HIS A 148 -19.79 -4.62 -7.99
N LEU A 149 -19.37 -5.04 -6.78
CA LEU A 149 -18.16 -5.79 -6.55
C LEU A 149 -18.47 -7.01 -5.68
N GLU A 150 -18.36 -8.19 -6.25
CA GLU A 150 -18.52 -9.47 -5.58
C GLU A 150 -17.20 -9.97 -5.06
N PHE A 151 -17.12 -10.31 -3.78
CA PHE A 151 -15.92 -10.91 -3.21
C PHE A 151 -15.78 -12.37 -3.65
N LEU A 152 -14.63 -12.73 -4.22
CA LEU A 152 -14.33 -14.08 -4.71
C LEU A 152 -13.49 -14.91 -3.75
N GLY A 153 -12.66 -14.27 -2.93
CA GLY A 153 -11.74 -14.96 -2.04
C GLY A 153 -10.45 -14.18 -1.82
N PHE A 154 -9.51 -14.85 -1.16
CA PHE A 154 -8.21 -14.30 -0.84
C PHE A 154 -7.11 -14.97 -1.64
N ARG A 155 -5.97 -14.30 -1.74
CA ARG A 155 -4.74 -14.84 -2.33
C ARG A 155 -3.53 -14.34 -1.54
N ASP A 156 -2.55 -15.21 -1.29
CA ASP A 156 -1.22 -14.78 -0.83
C ASP A 156 -0.59 -13.95 -1.97
N ALA A 157 -0.30 -12.68 -1.69
CA ALA A 157 0.19 -11.77 -2.73
C ALA A 157 1.57 -12.18 -3.28
N VAL A 158 2.39 -12.84 -2.48
CA VAL A 158 3.77 -13.24 -2.79
C VAL A 158 3.81 -14.62 -3.40
N ARG A 159 3.14 -15.60 -2.76
CA ARG A 159 3.16 -17.01 -3.19
C ARG A 159 2.10 -17.36 -4.20
N ARG A 160 1.13 -16.46 -4.41
CA ARG A 160 0.03 -16.58 -5.37
C ARG A 160 -0.97 -17.70 -5.06
N THR A 161 -0.87 -18.33 -3.90
CA THR A 161 -1.78 -19.37 -3.44
C THR A 161 -3.17 -18.79 -3.16
N LEU A 162 -4.21 -19.37 -3.75
CA LEU A 162 -5.59 -19.02 -3.44
C LEU A 162 -5.97 -19.55 -2.05
N ILE A 163 -6.68 -18.72 -1.29
CA ILE A 163 -7.10 -19.03 0.07
C ILE A 163 -8.61 -18.88 0.12
N PRO A 164 -9.34 -20.00 0.31
CA PRO A 164 -10.78 -19.96 0.50
C PRO A 164 -11.17 -19.05 1.66
N ALA A 165 -12.28 -18.32 1.53
CA ALA A 165 -12.71 -17.36 2.55
C ALA A 165 -12.88 -17.98 3.95
N GLY A 166 -13.36 -19.23 4.02
CA GLY A 166 -13.52 -19.97 5.28
C GLY A 166 -12.22 -20.52 5.87
N ALA A 167 -11.11 -20.49 5.12
CA ALA A 167 -9.80 -20.96 5.55
C ALA A 167 -8.85 -19.82 5.97
N MET A 168 -9.35 -18.58 6.07
CA MET A 168 -8.55 -17.42 6.46
C MET A 168 -8.45 -17.33 7.99
N ASP A 169 -7.28 -17.69 8.52
CA ASP A 169 -6.92 -17.64 9.94
C ASP A 169 -5.54 -16.96 10.15
N LYS A 170 -5.03 -16.98 11.39
CA LYS A 170 -3.75 -16.35 11.77
C LYS A 170 -2.53 -16.92 11.01
N GLY A 171 -2.60 -18.13 10.48
CA GLY A 171 -1.51 -18.82 9.79
C GLY A 171 -1.72 -18.96 8.27
N ALA A 172 -2.90 -18.60 7.76
CA ALA A 172 -3.29 -18.80 6.36
C ALA A 172 -2.35 -18.09 5.36
N VAL A 173 -1.71 -16.98 5.77
CA VAL A 173 -0.73 -16.26 4.95
C VAL A 173 0.55 -16.11 5.75
N PRO A 174 1.68 -16.71 5.30
CA PRO A 174 2.95 -16.54 5.97
C PRO A 174 3.39 -15.07 5.90
N PRO A 175 4.01 -14.52 6.97
CA PRO A 175 4.64 -13.21 6.90
C PRO A 175 5.64 -13.13 5.75
N LEU A 176 5.72 -11.95 5.13
CA LEU A 176 6.75 -11.64 4.14
C LEU A 176 8.12 -11.81 4.79
N ASN A 177 9.02 -12.54 4.13
CA ASN A 177 10.40 -12.71 4.60
C ASN A 177 11.40 -12.41 3.48
N CYS A 178 12.66 -12.19 3.84
CA CYS A 178 13.71 -11.83 2.88
C CYS A 178 14.01 -12.96 1.87
N ALA A 179 13.81 -14.23 2.25
CA ALA A 179 14.06 -15.36 1.35
C ALA A 179 13.09 -15.35 0.16
N ASP A 180 11.84 -14.91 0.37
CA ASP A 180 10.85 -14.73 -0.70
C ASP A 180 11.35 -13.76 -1.80
N LEU A 181 12.26 -12.84 -1.45
CA LEU A 181 12.74 -11.75 -2.30
C LEU A 181 14.18 -11.92 -2.79
N ALA A 182 14.84 -13.03 -2.44
CA ALA A 182 16.26 -13.25 -2.71
C ALA A 182 16.60 -13.14 -4.21
N ARG A 183 15.74 -13.67 -5.09
CA ARG A 183 15.95 -13.61 -6.54
C ARG A 183 15.88 -12.18 -7.08
N GLU A 184 14.90 -11.40 -6.63
CA GLU A 184 14.74 -10.00 -7.04
C GLU A 184 15.94 -9.16 -6.58
N CYS A 185 16.40 -9.37 -5.34
CA CYS A 185 17.57 -8.70 -4.80
C CYS A 185 18.83 -9.05 -5.60
N ALA A 186 19.08 -10.33 -5.87
CA ALA A 186 20.21 -10.78 -6.67
C ALA A 186 20.18 -10.20 -8.09
N ALA A 187 18.99 -10.20 -8.73
CA ALA A 187 18.80 -9.63 -10.07
C ALA A 187 19.03 -8.11 -10.12
N LEU A 188 18.70 -7.38 -9.05
CA LEU A 188 18.93 -5.94 -8.96
C LEU A 188 20.41 -5.60 -8.72
N ARG A 189 21.10 -6.34 -7.86
CA ARG A 189 22.50 -6.08 -7.47
C ARG A 189 23.49 -6.11 -8.64
N VAL A 190 23.20 -6.90 -9.68
CA VAL A 190 24.06 -6.99 -10.86
C VAL A 190 23.84 -5.86 -11.87
N ARG A 191 22.80 -5.02 -11.68
CA ARG A 191 22.46 -3.91 -12.57
C ARG A 191 23.29 -2.68 -12.24
N THR A 192 23.81 -2.03 -13.27
CA THR A 192 24.50 -0.73 -13.17
C THR A 192 23.57 0.45 -13.47
N GLN A 193 22.42 0.17 -14.06
CA GLN A 193 21.36 1.12 -14.37
C GLN A 193 20.00 0.45 -14.18
N TRP A 194 19.07 1.16 -13.57
CA TRP A 194 17.74 0.66 -13.20
C TRP A 194 16.79 1.83 -12.94
N HIS A 195 15.49 1.56 -12.83
CA HIS A 195 14.50 2.62 -12.64
C HIS A 195 13.63 2.41 -11.39
N ILE A 196 13.18 3.52 -10.80
CA ILE A 196 12.08 3.55 -9.83
C ILE A 196 10.89 4.21 -10.50
N HIS A 197 9.84 3.45 -10.74
CA HIS A 197 8.58 3.98 -11.24
C HIS A 197 7.56 4.05 -10.11
N PHE A 198 7.25 5.26 -9.63
CA PHE A 198 6.22 5.49 -8.63
C PHE A 198 4.83 5.25 -9.24
N VAL A 199 4.26 4.09 -8.94
CA VAL A 199 2.93 3.66 -9.38
C VAL A 199 1.81 4.28 -8.54
N SER A 200 2.15 4.90 -7.41
CA SER A 200 1.27 5.78 -6.66
C SER A 200 2.04 6.97 -6.08
N PRO A 201 1.37 8.10 -5.78
CA PRO A 201 2.06 9.30 -5.31
C PRO A 201 2.86 9.04 -4.03
N LEU A 202 4.16 9.34 -4.08
CA LEU A 202 5.07 9.30 -2.93
C LEU A 202 4.88 10.55 -2.07
N ARG A 203 4.41 10.36 -0.84
CA ARG A 203 4.29 11.43 0.15
C ARG A 203 5.38 11.30 1.22
N LEU A 204 6.62 11.59 0.82
CA LEU A 204 7.82 11.52 1.64
C LEU A 204 8.09 12.88 2.30
N THR A 205 8.26 12.93 3.62
CA THR A 205 8.58 14.20 4.30
C THR A 205 10.03 14.60 4.06
N LEU A 206 10.31 15.91 4.01
CA LEU A 206 11.68 16.40 3.98
C LEU A 206 12.49 15.88 5.18
N PRO A 207 13.82 15.69 5.03
CA PRO A 207 14.71 15.35 6.12
C PRO A 207 14.59 16.32 7.32
N ALA A 208 15.00 15.85 8.49
CA ALA A 208 15.09 16.72 9.67
C ALA A 208 16.03 17.91 9.38
N GLY A 209 15.71 19.09 9.92
CA GLY A 209 16.47 20.33 9.67
C GLY A 209 16.12 21.06 8.37
N GLN A 210 15.60 20.37 7.34
CA GLN A 210 15.19 21.01 6.07
C GLN A 210 13.77 21.58 6.09
N LYS A 211 13.16 21.71 7.27
CA LYS A 211 11.78 22.22 7.44
C LYS A 211 11.70 23.71 7.74
N ALA A 212 12.83 24.41 7.74
CA ALA A 212 12.87 25.85 7.98
C ALA A 212 12.17 26.61 6.84
N GLY A 213 11.35 27.61 7.18
CA GLY A 213 10.71 28.48 6.19
C GLY A 213 9.52 27.86 5.44
N ILE A 214 9.00 26.70 5.86
CA ILE A 214 7.81 26.09 5.26
C ILE A 214 6.57 26.96 5.53
N GLN A 215 5.88 27.36 4.46
CA GLN A 215 4.68 28.18 4.53
C GLN A 215 3.40 27.38 4.28
N THR A 216 3.51 26.25 3.57
CA THR A 216 2.37 25.41 3.16
C THR A 216 2.53 23.95 3.60
N ASP A 217 1.43 23.20 3.70
CA ASP A 217 1.52 21.76 4.03
C ASP A 217 2.27 20.97 2.94
N ARG A 218 2.19 21.42 1.68
CA ARG A 218 2.87 20.78 0.54
C ARG A 218 4.40 20.85 0.65
N GLU A 219 4.94 21.97 1.09
CA GLU A 219 6.39 22.19 1.24
C GLU A 219 7.03 21.34 2.34
N ARG A 220 6.23 20.64 3.16
CA ARG A 220 6.73 19.66 4.15
C ARG A 220 7.21 18.36 3.52
N PHE A 221 6.96 18.17 2.23
CA PHE A 221 7.24 16.94 1.51
C PHE A 221 8.31 17.15 0.44
N CYS A 222 9.10 16.10 0.19
CA CYS A 222 10.09 16.07 -0.87
C CYS A 222 9.41 16.38 -2.21
N SER A 223 9.88 17.42 -2.89
CA SER A 223 9.40 17.80 -4.21
C SER A 223 10.02 16.93 -5.30
N ALA A 224 9.48 16.98 -6.52
CA ALA A 224 10.09 16.35 -7.68
C ALA A 224 11.54 16.81 -7.91
N ARG A 225 11.79 18.12 -7.70
CA ARG A 225 13.13 18.71 -7.79
C ARG A 225 14.06 18.18 -6.70
N TRP A 226 13.59 18.13 -5.46
CA TRP A 226 14.39 17.61 -4.35
C TRP A 226 14.81 16.16 -4.59
N LEU A 227 13.89 15.29 -5.04
CA LEU A 227 14.21 13.90 -5.36
C LEU A 227 15.18 13.75 -6.55
N ALA A 228 15.23 14.73 -7.44
CA ALA A 228 16.11 14.73 -8.60
C ALA A 228 17.53 15.25 -8.28
N GLU A 229 17.63 16.24 -7.39
CA GLU A 229 18.87 17.00 -7.19
C GLU A 229 19.56 16.70 -5.85
N ALA A 230 18.85 16.20 -4.84
CA ALA A 230 19.45 15.98 -3.52
C ALA A 230 20.40 14.76 -3.55
N PRO A 231 21.67 14.91 -3.15
CA PRO A 231 22.66 13.83 -3.16
C PRO A 231 22.24 12.60 -2.32
N ASP A 232 21.44 12.83 -1.28
CA ASP A 232 20.95 11.83 -0.34
C ASP A 232 19.52 11.36 -0.63
N ALA A 233 18.93 11.75 -1.77
CA ALA A 233 17.54 11.45 -2.11
C ALA A 233 17.20 9.95 -2.02
N LEU A 234 18.06 9.09 -2.57
CA LEU A 234 17.87 7.64 -2.54
C LEU A 234 18.02 7.09 -1.12
N SER A 235 19.06 7.47 -0.39
CA SER A 235 19.24 7.07 1.02
C SER A 235 18.03 7.44 1.87
N HIS A 236 17.53 8.67 1.71
CA HIS A 236 16.36 9.16 2.42
C HIS A 236 15.08 8.39 2.06
N LEU A 237 14.87 8.07 0.78
CA LEU A 237 13.76 7.22 0.33
C LEU A 237 13.84 5.83 0.96
N LEU A 238 15.01 5.19 0.93
CA LEU A 238 15.23 3.84 1.47
C LEU A 238 15.09 3.77 2.99
N GLY A 239 15.47 4.84 3.69
CA GLY A 239 15.24 5.00 5.13
C GLY A 239 13.77 5.16 5.52
N HIS A 240 12.88 5.40 4.56
CA HIS A 240 11.44 5.57 4.79
C HIS A 240 10.58 4.44 4.23
N VAL A 241 11.19 3.33 3.78
CA VAL A 241 10.44 2.09 3.48
C VAL A 241 9.73 1.63 4.76
N ARG A 242 8.43 1.38 4.66
CA ARG A 242 7.60 1.07 5.83
C ARG A 242 7.95 -0.30 6.41
N ARG A 243 7.68 -0.49 7.70
CA ARG A 243 7.84 -1.76 8.43
C ARG A 243 9.29 -2.28 8.48
N LEU A 244 10.26 -1.47 8.10
CA LEU A 244 11.69 -1.75 8.28
C LEU A 244 12.26 -0.91 9.41
N SER A 245 13.30 -1.42 10.05
CA SER A 245 14.15 -0.60 10.92
C SER A 245 14.71 0.61 10.15
N PRO A 246 15.01 1.73 10.84
CA PRO A 246 15.67 2.87 10.22
C PRO A 246 16.91 2.45 9.43
N TRP A 247 17.21 3.19 8.37
CA TRP A 247 18.45 2.99 7.62
C TRP A 247 19.65 3.31 8.50
N ALA A 248 20.43 2.29 8.81
CA ALA A 248 21.68 2.40 9.58
C ALA A 248 22.93 2.20 8.71
N GLY A 249 22.74 1.81 7.45
CA GLY A 249 23.85 1.68 6.49
C GLY A 249 24.53 3.02 6.20
N PRO A 250 25.70 2.99 5.54
CA PRO A 250 26.27 4.20 4.95
C PRO A 250 25.24 4.86 4.02
N PRO A 251 25.41 6.14 3.64
CA PRO A 251 24.70 6.69 2.49
C PRO A 251 24.73 5.66 1.35
N ALA A 252 23.73 5.64 0.46
CA ALA A 252 23.69 4.72 -0.68
C ALA A 252 24.85 5.00 -1.65
N GLU A 253 26.06 4.66 -1.23
CA GLU A 253 27.33 5.01 -1.84
C GLU A 253 27.40 4.35 -3.21
N GLY A 254 27.77 5.13 -4.20
CA GLY A 254 27.81 4.69 -5.59
C GLY A 254 26.44 4.59 -6.27
N LEU A 255 25.33 4.93 -5.59
CA LEU A 255 24.02 5.11 -6.24
C LEU A 255 23.77 6.59 -6.53
N ALA A 256 23.27 6.89 -7.72
CA ALA A 256 22.93 8.25 -8.11
C ALA A 256 21.61 8.29 -8.89
N VAL A 257 20.94 9.45 -8.83
CA VAL A 257 19.80 9.77 -9.70
C VAL A 257 20.36 10.47 -10.94
N GLU A 258 20.28 9.81 -12.09
CA GLU A 258 20.79 10.33 -13.37
C GLU A 258 19.75 11.20 -14.08
N ALA A 259 18.48 10.82 -13.97
CA ALA A 259 17.38 11.56 -14.59
C ALA A 259 16.08 11.36 -13.81
N ALA A 260 15.25 12.40 -13.79
CA ALA A 260 13.96 12.39 -13.12
C ALA A 260 12.86 12.90 -14.05
N ARG A 261 11.83 12.08 -14.26
CA ARG A 261 10.57 12.43 -14.92
C ARG A 261 9.47 12.37 -13.89
N LEU A 262 9.50 13.33 -12.98
CA LEU A 262 8.64 13.38 -11.80
C LEU A 262 7.68 14.57 -11.85
N ARG A 263 6.48 14.37 -11.33
CA ARG A 263 5.48 15.43 -11.15
C ARG A 263 4.78 15.28 -9.82
N TRP A 264 4.27 16.40 -9.31
CA TRP A 264 3.37 16.38 -8.16
C TRP A 264 1.96 16.05 -8.62
N GLU A 265 1.33 15.08 -7.95
CA GLU A 265 -0.05 14.68 -8.20
C GLU A 265 -0.87 14.86 -6.92
N ASP A 266 -1.95 15.63 -7.02
CA ASP A 266 -2.91 15.82 -5.94
C ASP A 266 -4.01 14.76 -6.01
N MET A 267 -4.22 14.05 -4.90
CA MET A 267 -5.36 13.16 -4.74
C MET A 267 -6.44 13.79 -3.87
N ARG A 268 -7.66 13.84 -4.37
CA ARG A 268 -8.83 14.28 -3.59
C ARG A 268 -9.69 13.07 -3.23
N TYR A 269 -10.23 13.11 -2.02
CA TYR A 269 -11.15 12.06 -1.54
C TYR A 269 -12.47 12.07 -2.33
N ASN A 270 -12.96 13.27 -2.62
CA ASN A 270 -14.09 13.53 -3.51
C ASN A 270 -13.93 14.96 -4.09
N ALA A 271 -14.76 15.32 -5.06
CA ALA A 271 -14.69 16.65 -5.70
C ALA A 271 -14.95 17.82 -4.73
N LEU A 272 -15.69 17.57 -3.63
CA LEU A 272 -16.12 18.57 -2.66
C LEU A 272 -15.09 18.81 -1.54
N HIS A 273 -14.14 17.89 -1.34
CA HIS A 273 -13.13 18.00 -0.30
C HIS A 273 -12.03 18.97 -0.73
N SER A 274 -11.87 20.07 0.01
CA SER A 274 -10.89 21.11 -0.29
C SER A 274 -9.44 20.70 -0.07
N LYS A 275 -9.20 19.79 0.88
CA LYS A 275 -7.85 19.28 1.18
C LYS A 275 -7.47 18.17 0.20
N ALA A 276 -6.51 18.46 -0.67
CA ALA A 276 -5.82 17.47 -1.47
C ALA A 276 -4.71 16.79 -0.65
N ILE A 277 -4.59 15.48 -0.82
CA ILE A 277 -3.45 14.69 -0.33
C ILE A 277 -2.56 14.45 -1.55
N GLY A 278 -1.48 15.22 -1.68
CA GLY A 278 -0.58 15.12 -2.81
C GLY A 278 0.70 14.33 -2.53
N GLY A 279 1.37 13.92 -3.59
CA GLY A 279 2.69 13.31 -3.56
C GLY A 279 3.37 13.36 -4.92
N VAL A 280 4.61 12.85 -5.00
CA VAL A 280 5.37 12.80 -6.24
C VAL A 280 5.14 11.46 -6.95
N SER A 281 4.78 11.51 -8.23
CA SER A 281 4.66 10.33 -9.11
C SER A 281 5.59 10.47 -10.31
N GLY A 282 5.86 9.35 -10.99
CA GLY A 282 6.67 9.32 -12.21
C GLY A 282 7.86 8.38 -12.11
N LEU A 283 8.93 8.70 -12.84
CA LEU A 283 10.09 7.82 -13.01
C LEU A 283 11.39 8.48 -12.55
N LEU A 284 12.16 7.76 -11.74
CA LEU A 284 13.59 8.02 -11.52
C LEU A 284 14.41 7.03 -12.33
N THR A 285 15.46 7.54 -12.98
CA THR A 285 16.51 6.74 -13.62
C THR A 285 17.71 6.79 -12.70
N CYS A 286 18.15 5.63 -12.25
CA CYS A 286 19.21 5.49 -11.27
C CYS A 286 20.40 4.76 -11.89
N SER A 287 21.59 5.10 -11.42
CA SER A 287 22.84 4.40 -11.74
C SER A 287 23.48 3.83 -10.48
N GLY A 288 24.46 2.96 -10.69
CA GLY A 288 25.18 2.29 -9.62
C GLY A 288 24.65 0.90 -9.31
N ARG A 289 25.50 0.09 -8.69
CA ARG A 289 25.16 -1.26 -8.22
C ARG A 289 24.71 -1.18 -6.76
N PRO A 290 23.45 -1.50 -6.44
CA PRO A 290 23.00 -1.46 -5.05
C PRO A 290 23.78 -2.45 -4.19
N SER A 291 24.15 -2.01 -2.98
CA SER A 291 24.61 -2.92 -1.92
C SER A 291 23.50 -3.93 -1.59
N GLU A 292 23.83 -4.96 -0.82
CA GLU A 292 22.85 -5.97 -0.41
C GLU A 292 21.66 -5.36 0.35
N GLU A 293 21.93 -4.50 1.33
CA GLU A 293 20.87 -3.79 2.07
C GLU A 293 20.08 -2.85 1.16
N ALA A 294 20.75 -2.08 0.28
CA ALA A 294 20.07 -1.18 -0.64
C ALA A 294 19.14 -1.93 -1.60
N ALA A 295 19.62 -3.05 -2.17
CA ALA A 295 18.83 -3.90 -3.04
C ALA A 295 17.61 -4.46 -2.32
N LEU A 296 17.80 -4.98 -1.09
CA LEU A 296 16.71 -5.52 -0.28
C LEU A 296 15.64 -4.46 0.00
N ARG A 297 16.02 -3.25 0.39
CA ARG A 297 15.07 -2.16 0.65
C ARG A 297 14.38 -1.63 -0.60
N LEU A 298 15.11 -1.53 -1.71
CA LEU A 298 14.55 -1.18 -3.02
C LEU A 298 13.47 -2.17 -3.44
N VAL A 299 13.74 -3.47 -3.27
CA VAL A 299 12.78 -4.54 -3.57
C VAL A 299 11.62 -4.50 -2.58
N LEU A 300 11.87 -4.50 -1.26
CA LEU A 300 10.84 -4.46 -0.22
C LEU A 300 9.92 -3.24 -0.35
N GLY A 301 10.42 -2.10 -0.80
CA GLY A 301 9.58 -0.93 -1.01
C GLY A 301 8.61 -1.04 -2.18
N GLN A 302 8.81 -1.99 -3.11
CA GLN A 302 7.76 -2.37 -4.08
C GLN A 302 6.54 -3.02 -3.38
N TYR A 303 6.77 -3.68 -2.25
CA TYR A 303 5.77 -4.43 -1.49
C TYR A 303 5.17 -3.62 -0.34
N LEU A 304 5.98 -2.83 0.36
CA LEU A 304 5.62 -2.11 1.58
C LEU A 304 5.36 -0.61 1.35
N GLY A 305 5.92 -0.07 0.26
CA GLY A 305 5.96 1.35 -0.04
C GLY A 305 6.79 2.15 0.97
N ALA A 306 6.84 3.47 0.78
CA ALA A 306 7.56 4.40 1.64
C ALA A 306 6.74 5.66 1.99
N GLY A 307 7.17 6.35 3.04
CA GLY A 307 6.59 7.62 3.47
C GLY A 307 5.17 7.50 4.04
N LYS A 308 4.42 8.60 4.02
CA LYS A 308 3.15 8.73 4.75
C LYS A 308 1.93 8.19 3.98
N ASN A 309 0.89 7.82 4.74
CA ASN A 309 -0.45 7.42 4.26
C ASN A 309 -0.49 6.14 3.41
N GLY A 310 0.24 5.09 3.82
CA GLY A 310 0.14 3.77 3.19
C GLY A 310 -1.28 3.19 3.19
N ARG A 311 -2.12 3.54 4.18
CA ARG A 311 -3.56 3.20 4.23
C ARG A 311 -4.42 3.86 3.15
N LEU A 312 -3.86 4.78 2.36
CA LEU A 312 -4.50 5.37 1.18
C LEU A 312 -3.88 4.88 -0.13
N GLY A 313 -2.96 3.91 -0.10
CA GLY A 313 -2.30 3.42 -1.30
C GLY A 313 -1.13 4.26 -1.79
N LEU A 314 -0.58 5.17 -0.97
CA LEU A 314 0.49 6.07 -1.39
C LEU A 314 1.89 5.45 -1.26
N GLY A 315 2.84 5.96 -2.05
CA GLY A 315 4.27 5.72 -1.91
C GLY A 315 4.75 4.33 -2.32
N PHE A 316 4.06 3.67 -3.24
CA PHE A 316 4.52 2.42 -3.82
C PHE A 316 5.23 2.68 -5.15
N TRP A 317 6.24 1.86 -5.46
CA TRP A 317 6.94 1.89 -6.74
C TRP A 317 7.11 0.50 -7.31
N ARG A 318 7.61 0.45 -8.54
CA ARG A 318 8.12 -0.75 -9.19
C ARG A 318 9.51 -0.49 -9.76
N ILE A 319 10.25 -1.58 -9.96
CA ILE A 319 11.52 -1.61 -10.67
C ILE A 319 11.30 -2.48 -11.92
N PRO A 320 11.01 -1.87 -13.10
CA PRO A 320 10.62 -2.61 -14.30
C PRO A 320 11.62 -3.69 -14.73
N GLU A 321 12.91 -3.48 -14.44
CA GLU A 321 13.97 -4.45 -14.75
C GLU A 321 13.79 -5.78 -14.01
N LEU A 322 12.98 -5.83 -12.95
CA LEU A 322 12.71 -7.01 -12.14
C LEU A 322 11.43 -7.74 -12.53
N ASP A 323 10.63 -7.23 -13.48
CA ASP A 323 9.31 -7.79 -13.83
C ASP A 323 9.36 -9.31 -14.17
N HIS A 324 10.47 -9.80 -14.71
CA HIS A 324 10.70 -11.21 -15.06
C HIS A 324 10.97 -12.15 -13.86
N VAL A 325 11.40 -11.61 -12.72
CA VAL A 325 11.66 -12.35 -11.48
C VAL A 325 10.73 -11.96 -10.35
N HIS A 326 9.93 -10.93 -10.55
CA HIS A 326 9.03 -10.34 -9.56
C HIS A 326 8.03 -11.39 -9.09
N CYS A 327 7.95 -11.59 -7.77
CA CYS A 327 7.04 -12.60 -7.19
C CYS A 327 5.57 -12.22 -7.35
N MET A 328 5.29 -10.99 -7.75
CA MET A 328 3.98 -10.38 -7.63
C MET A 328 3.56 -9.73 -8.95
N PRO A 329 2.78 -10.40 -9.80
CA PRO A 329 2.38 -9.82 -11.09
C PRO A 329 1.60 -8.54 -10.83
N LEU A 330 2.08 -7.44 -11.41
CA LEU A 330 1.29 -6.22 -11.51
C LEU A 330 0.16 -6.50 -12.51
N ILE A 331 -1.06 -6.09 -12.18
CA ILE A 331 -2.14 -6.10 -13.16
C ILE A 331 -1.71 -5.12 -14.25
N ASP A 332 -1.42 -5.63 -15.45
CA ASP A 332 -1.03 -4.82 -16.58
C ASP A 332 -2.14 -3.79 -16.84
N PRO A 333 -1.87 -2.47 -16.82
CA PRO A 333 -2.88 -1.47 -17.16
C PRO A 333 -3.47 -1.67 -18.56
N LYS A 334 -2.79 -2.43 -19.45
CA LYS A 334 -3.26 -2.83 -20.77
C LYS A 334 -4.06 -4.14 -20.79
N SER A 335 -4.08 -4.95 -19.74
CA SER A 335 -4.85 -6.22 -19.72
C SER A 335 -6.36 -6.03 -19.56
N GLY A 336 -6.93 -4.95 -20.12
CA GLY A 336 -8.32 -4.95 -20.55
C GLY A 336 -8.62 -6.00 -21.63
N ASP A 337 -7.59 -6.67 -22.15
CA ASP A 337 -7.75 -7.87 -22.97
C ASP A 337 -8.00 -9.12 -22.11
N ARG A 338 -9.29 -9.39 -21.89
CA ARG A 338 -9.96 -10.70 -22.10
C ARG A 338 -9.27 -11.99 -21.64
N ALA A 339 -8.43 -11.98 -20.61
CA ALA A 339 -8.14 -13.22 -19.89
C ALA A 339 -9.34 -13.53 -18.98
N ARG A 340 -10.37 -14.16 -19.53
CA ARG A 340 -11.38 -14.86 -18.72
C ARG A 340 -10.60 -15.85 -17.83
N PRO A 341 -10.73 -15.82 -16.50
CA PRO A 341 -10.36 -16.99 -15.71
C PRO A 341 -11.30 -18.12 -16.14
N ASP A 342 -10.76 -19.25 -16.59
CA ASP A 342 -11.54 -20.47 -16.73
C ASP A 342 -11.86 -20.95 -15.30
N PRO A 343 -13.10 -20.82 -14.79
CA PRO A 343 -13.35 -21.04 -13.37
C PRO A 343 -13.43 -22.53 -13.03
N LEU A 344 -13.53 -23.41 -14.03
CA LEU A 344 -13.92 -24.81 -13.88
C LEU A 344 -13.43 -25.65 -15.07
N GLN A 345 -12.12 -25.89 -15.18
CA GLN A 345 -11.66 -27.12 -15.86
C GLN A 345 -11.50 -28.22 -14.81
N ASP A 346 -12.66 -28.75 -14.44
CA ASP A 346 -12.98 -30.17 -14.25
C ASP A 346 -11.86 -31.06 -13.71
N GLN A 347 -11.85 -31.16 -12.38
CA GLN A 347 -11.91 -32.47 -11.76
C GLN A 347 -13.23 -33.13 -12.18
N ASP A 348 -13.21 -33.98 -13.20
CA ASP A 348 -14.04 -35.19 -13.32
C ASP A 348 -13.87 -35.83 -14.70
N SER A 349 -12.93 -36.78 -14.78
CA SER A 349 -13.05 -37.92 -15.68
C SER A 349 -12.48 -39.16 -15.02
N LEU A 350 -13.15 -39.61 -13.97
CA LEU A 350 -13.23 -41.03 -13.61
C LEU A 350 -14.56 -41.55 -14.19
N ALA A 351 -14.49 -42.09 -15.40
CA ALA A 351 -15.46 -43.03 -15.92
C ALA A 351 -14.77 -43.82 -17.03
N ASP A 352 -14.25 -45.00 -16.68
CA ASP A 352 -14.11 -46.20 -17.50
C ASP A 352 -13.84 -47.33 -16.48
N ALA A 353 -14.72 -48.32 -16.26
CA ALA A 353 -15.13 -49.37 -17.21
C ALA A 353 -13.93 -50.21 -17.67
#